data_AF-A0AAU9T8H9-F1
#
_entry.id   AF-A0AAU9T8H9-F1
#
_cell.length_a   1.000
_cell.length_b   1.000
_cell.length_c   1.000
_cell.angle_alpha   90.00
_cell.angle_beta   90.00
_cell.angle_gamma   90.00
#
_symmetry.space_group_name_H-M   'P 1'
#
loop_
_entity.id
_entity.type
_entity.pdbx_description
1 polymer ?
#
loop_
_entity_poly.entity_id
_entity_poly.type
_entity_poly.pdbx_seq_one_letter_code
_entity_poly.pdbx_strand_id
1 'polypeptide(L)' 'MYRQDSELNLSLMVADLLSPLGNWWNVGLIRQTFTDEDAERILQIKPNLHLQDTKIWGFAKNGCYDSRSGYKLLESLDEA' A
#
# COMPACT_ATOMS: atom_id res chain seq x y z
N MET A 1 3.80 6.77 -2.78
CA MET A 1 3.35 7.45 -4.00
C MET A 1 3.29 6.51 -5.19
N TYR A 2 2.17 6.61 -5.90
CA TYR A 2 1.97 5.92 -7.17
C TYR A 2 2.58 6.72 -8.32
N ARG A 3 2.86 6.04 -9.43
CA ARG A 3 3.28 6.72 -10.66
C ARG A 3 2.09 7.51 -11.23
N GLN A 4 2.33 8.74 -11.69
CA GLN A 4 1.26 9.59 -12.25
C GLN A 4 0.70 9.06 -13.57
N ASP A 5 1.50 8.28 -14.30
CA ASP A 5 1.13 7.72 -15.61
C ASP A 5 0.58 6.28 -15.54
N SER A 6 0.44 5.70 -14.34
CA SER A 6 -0.15 4.37 -14.19
C SER A 6 -1.67 4.46 -14.06
N GLU A 7 -2.40 3.62 -14.80
CA GLU A 7 -3.83 3.44 -14.58
C GLU A 7 -4.04 2.82 -13.20
N LEU A 8 -4.38 3.67 -12.21
CA LEU A 8 -4.54 3.24 -10.84
C LEU A 8 -5.81 2.43 -10.67
N ASN A 9 -5.65 1.12 -10.54
CA ASN A 9 -6.72 0.29 -10.04
C ASN A 9 -6.94 0.60 -8.54
N LEU A 10 -7.98 1.35 -8.22
CA LEU A 10 -8.36 1.67 -6.84
C LEU A 10 -8.82 0.45 -6.03
N SER A 11 -9.02 -0.69 -6.69
CA SER A 11 -9.30 -1.98 -6.05
C SER A 11 -8.07 -2.88 -5.88
N LEU A 12 -6.88 -2.41 -6.28
CA LEU A 12 -5.62 -3.15 -6.17
C LEU A 12 -5.33 -3.53 -4.71
N MET A 13 -5.11 -4.82 -4.48
CA MET A 13 -4.76 -5.37 -3.18
C MET A 13 -3.31 -5.87 -3.14
N VAL A 14 -2.82 -6.22 -1.96
CA VAL A 14 -1.44 -6.69 -1.78
C VAL A 14 -1.23 -8.04 -2.46
N ALA A 15 -2.22 -8.92 -2.43
CA ALA A 15 -2.22 -10.21 -3.10
C ALA A 15 -2.04 -10.08 -4.62
N ASP A 16 -2.60 -9.04 -5.24
CA ASP A 16 -2.48 -8.77 -6.68
C ASP A 16 -1.04 -8.39 -7.08
N LEU A 17 -0.24 -7.92 -6.12
CA LEU A 17 1.17 -7.54 -6.30
C LEU A 17 2.14 -8.71 -6.13
N LEU A 18 1.66 -9.91 -5.79
CA LEU A 18 2.49 -11.09 -5.60
C LEU A 18 2.77 -11.82 -6.93
N SER A 19 3.90 -12.53 -6.97
CA SER A 19 4.26 -13.37 -8.11
C SER A 19 3.31 -14.57 -8.25
N PRO A 20 2.91 -14.94 -9.49
CA PRO A 20 2.02 -16.09 -9.73
C PRO A 20 2.57 -17.43 -9.21
N LEU A 21 3.90 -17.56 -9.12
CA LEU A 21 4.57 -18.77 -8.64
C LEU A 21 4.75 -18.81 -7.12
N GLY A 22 4.22 -17.79 -6.43
CA GLY A 22 4.00 -17.77 -5.00
C GLY A 22 5.26 -17.48 -4.19
N ASN A 23 5.08 -16.69 -3.14
CA ASN A 23 6.01 -16.41 -2.03
C ASN A 23 6.80 -15.12 -2.10
N TRP A 24 6.81 -14.42 -3.23
CA TRP A 24 7.50 -13.13 -3.33
C TRP A 24 6.72 -12.12 -4.18
N TRP A 25 7.13 -10.87 -4.07
CA TRP A 25 6.65 -9.75 -4.86
C TRP A 25 6.84 -9.93 -6.37
N ASN A 26 5.86 -9.49 -7.16
CA ASN A 26 6.01 -9.31 -8.59
C ASN A 26 6.78 -8.00 -8.87
N VAL A 27 8.09 -8.12 -9.03
CA VAL A 27 9.00 -6.99 -9.24
C VAL A 27 8.60 -6.10 -10.42
N GLY A 28 8.19 -6.72 -11.54
CA GLY A 28 7.80 -5.98 -12.74
C GLY A 28 6.56 -5.14 -12.52
N LEU A 29 5.54 -5.74 -11.89
CA LEU A 29 4.29 -5.05 -11.57
C LEU A 29 4.52 -3.92 -10.56
N ILE A 30 5.29 -4.15 -9.50
CA ILE A 30 5.57 -3.12 -8.49
C ILE A 30 6.29 -1.92 -9.09
N ARG A 31 7.30 -2.12 -9.94
CA ARG A 31 8.03 -1.01 -10.58
C ARG A 31 7.20 -0.24 -11.61
N GLN A 32 6.16 -0.86 -12.19
CA GLN A 32 5.23 -0.17 -13.07
C GLN A 32 4.18 0.63 -12.29
N THR A 33 3.74 0.12 -11.15
CA THR A 33 2.66 0.71 -10.35
C THR A 33 3.13 1.85 -9.45
N PHE A 34 4.27 1.67 -8.78
CA PHE A 34 4.80 2.59 -7.77
C PHE A 34 5.95 3.43 -8.31
N THR A 35 6.25 4.55 -7.63
CA THR A 35 7.48 5.30 -7.89
C THR A 35 8.71 4.44 -7.59
N ASP A 36 9.86 4.75 -8.18
CA ASP A 36 11.09 3.95 -7.97
C ASP A 36 11.47 3.87 -6.47
N GLU A 37 11.27 4.97 -5.74
CA GLU A 37 11.55 5.06 -4.31
C GLU A 37 10.67 4.12 -3.48
N ASP A 38 9.36 4.11 -3.74
CA ASP A 38 8.42 3.26 -3.01
C ASP A 38 8.47 1.81 -3.47
N ALA A 39 8.72 1.57 -4.76
CA ALA A 39 8.93 0.23 -5.29
C ALA A 39 10.09 -0.46 -4.56
N GLU A 40 11.21 0.25 -4.35
CA GLU A 40 12.35 -0.29 -3.61
C GLU A 40 12.00 -0.62 -2.16
N ARG A 41 11.26 0.27 -1.47
CA ARG A 41 10.78 0.00 -0.11
C ARG A 41 9.87 -1.22 -0.03
N ILE A 42 8.92 -1.34 -0.97
CA ILE A 42 7.98 -2.46 -1.01
C ILE A 42 8.74 -3.77 -1.22
N LEU A 43 9.70 -3.81 -2.13
CA LEU A 43 10.48 -5.01 -2.45
C LEU A 43 11.33 -5.52 -1.28
N GLN A 44 11.65 -4.67 -0.31
CA GLN A 44 12.35 -5.05 0.92
C GLN A 44 11.43 -5.66 1.99
N ILE A 45 10.11 -5.49 1.87
CA ILE A 45 9.13 -6.07 2.79
C ILE A 45 8.98 -7.56 2.48
N LYS A 46 9.01 -8.43 3.49
CA LYS A 46 8.65 -9.84 3.30
C LYS A 46 7.12 -10.02 3.35
N PRO A 47 6.45 -10.47 2.28
CA PRO A 47 5.01 -10.70 2.31
C PRO A 47 4.62 -11.78 3.31
N ASN A 48 3.55 -11.57 4.05
CA ASN A 48 2.95 -12.60 4.90
C ASN A 48 1.78 -13.27 4.17
N LEU A 49 2.04 -14.43 3.58
CA LEU A 49 1.06 -15.18 2.77
C LEU A 49 -0.10 -15.77 3.58
N HIS A 50 0.02 -15.83 4.91
CA HIS A 50 -1.04 -16.35 5.78
C HIS A 50 -2.06 -15.29 6.19
N LEU A 51 -1.78 -14.01 5.88
CA LEU A 51 -2.66 -12.91 6.20
C LEU A 51 -3.47 -12.53 4.96
N GLN A 52 -4.79 -12.39 5.13
CA GLN A 52 -5.65 -11.85 4.07
C GLN A 52 -5.56 -10.34 4.03
N ASP A 53 -5.67 -9.80 2.82
CA ASP A 53 -5.66 -8.36 2.61
C ASP A 53 -6.82 -7.69 3.33
N THR A 54 -6.52 -6.58 3.98
CA THR A 54 -7.49 -5.82 4.76
C THR A 54 -7.29 -4.34 4.48
N LYS A 55 -8.40 -3.61 4.29
CA LYS A 55 -8.36 -2.15 4.16
C LYS A 55 -8.11 -1.52 5.52
N ILE A 56 -7.07 -0.72 5.64
CA ILE A 56 -6.71 0.02 6.86
C ILE A 56 -6.70 1.51 6.61
N TRP A 57 -7.08 2.29 7.62
CA TRP A 57 -6.95 3.75 7.60
C TRP A 57 -5.50 4.15 7.86
N GLY A 58 -4.99 5.17 7.19
CA GLY A 58 -3.58 5.60 7.31
C GLY A 58 -3.12 5.91 8.74
N PHE A 59 -4.05 6.26 9.63
CA PHE A 59 -3.76 6.63 11.03
C PHE A 59 -4.13 5.54 12.05
N ALA A 60 -4.61 4.38 11.60
CA ALA A 60 -5.07 3.28 12.46
C ALA A 60 -4.65 1.90 11.92
N LYS A 61 -3.99 1.11 12.77
CA LYS A 61 -3.49 -0.24 12.40
C LYS A 61 -4.57 -1.33 12.42
N ASN A 62 -5.71 -1.07 13.05
CA ASN A 62 -6.81 -2.03 13.20
C ASN A 62 -7.91 -1.87 12.13
N GLY A 63 -7.77 -0.89 11.23
CA GLY A 63 -8.77 -0.60 10.20
C GLY A 63 -10.05 0.07 10.71
N CYS A 64 -10.18 0.35 12.01
CA CYS A 64 -11.29 1.11 12.56
C CYS A 64 -11.00 2.61 12.50
N TYR A 65 -11.94 3.39 11.96
CA TYR A 65 -11.87 4.84 12.04
C TYR A 65 -12.40 5.29 13.41
N ASP A 66 -11.59 6.01 14.16
CA ASP A 66 -11.97 6.67 15.40
C ASP A 66 -11.77 8.18 15.30
N SER A 67 -12.31 8.94 16.26
CA SER A 67 -12.17 10.41 16.26
C SER A 67 -10.71 10.85 16.23
N ARG A 68 -9.79 10.07 16.83
CA ARG A 68 -8.36 10.35 16.82
C ARG A 68 -7.76 10.25 15.42
N SER A 69 -8.19 9.27 14.63
CA SER A 69 -7.79 9.11 13.23
C SER A 69 -8.18 10.34 12.40
N GLY A 70 -9.36 10.91 12.68
CA GLY A 70 -9.83 12.16 12.06
C GLY A 70 -8.97 13.37 12.40
N TYR A 71 -8.62 13.58 13.68
CA TYR A 71 -7.76 14.69 14.07
C TYR A 71 -6.35 14.58 13.49
N LYS A 72 -5.76 13.37 13.46
CA LYS A 72 -4.45 13.16 12.83
C LYS A 72 -4.44 13.45 11.34
N LEU A 73 -5.55 13.12 10.65
CA LEU A 73 -5.71 13.49 9.24
C LEU A 73 -5.73 15.01 9.08
N LEU A 74 -6.50 15.72 9.90
CA LEU A 74 -6.56 17.19 9.87
C LEU A 74 -5.17 17.82 10.11
N GLU A 75 -4.43 17.37 11.13
CA GLU A 75 -3.06 17.83 11.40
C GLU A 75 -2.15 17.64 10.17
N SER A 76 -2.22 16.48 9.51
CA SER A 76 -1.40 16.20 8.33
C SER A 76 -1.75 17.04 7.09
N LEU A 77 -2.98 17.58 7.03
CA LEU A 77 -3.43 18.46 5.94
C LEU A 77 -3.01 19.92 6.18
N ASP A 78 -2.97 20.36 7.44
CA ASP A 78 -2.53 21.71 7.79
C ASP A 78 -1.01 21.88 7.70
N GLU A 79 -0.25 20.78 7.76
CA GLU A 79 1.22 20.75 7.59
C GLU A 79 1.71 20.66 6.12
N ALA A 80 0.79 20.54 5.14
CA ALA A 80 1.08 20.35 3.72
C ALA A 80 0.90 21.63 2.87
#